data_AF-A0A7S4SV03-F1
#
_entry.id   AF-A0A7S4SV03-F1
#
_cell.length_a   1.000
_cell.length_b   1.000
_cell.length_c   1.000
_cell.angle_alpha   90.00
_cell.angle_beta   90.00
_cell.angle_gamma   90.00
#
_symmetry.space_group_name_H-M   'P 1'
#
loop_
_entity.id
_entity.type
_entity.pdbx_description
1 polymer ?
#
loop_
_entity_poly.entity_id
_entity_poly.type
_entity_poly.pdbx_seq_one_letter_code
_entity_poly.pdbx_strand_id
1 'polypeptide(L)'
;VSFVFYVKVSNDPGSKPIPVQSRDYTALAGMDNAPDNLGRPYKCTAKDLDYPKARDTWLGTNKGAMLDQKQKVDTAVANVCAQGFEVGGNRSGGPLNSKMLEKYGGNFKGGMHK
;
A
#
# COMPACT_ATOMS: atom_id res chain seq x y z
N VAL A 1 13.32 -7.17 4.78
CA VAL A 1 13.46 -6.49 3.47
C VAL A 1 12.40 -7.07 2.55
N SER A 2 11.59 -6.24 1.91
CA SER A 2 10.56 -6.68 0.98
C SER A 2 10.96 -6.28 -0.43
N PHE A 3 10.85 -7.21 -1.38
CA PHE A 3 11.19 -6.96 -2.78
C PHE A 3 9.92 -6.89 -3.63
N VAL A 4 9.89 -5.95 -4.56
CA VAL A 4 8.84 -5.84 -5.57
C VAL A 4 9.51 -5.82 -6.94
N PHE A 5 9.04 -6.68 -7.85
CA PHE A 5 9.57 -6.78 -9.21
C PHE A 5 8.54 -6.24 -10.19
N TYR A 6 8.97 -5.34 -11.08
CA TYR A 6 8.17 -4.81 -12.18
C TYR A 6 8.85 -5.12 -13.51
N VAL A 7 8.08 -5.36 -14.56
CA VAL A 7 8.57 -5.51 -15.93
C VAL A 7 7.98 -4.41 -16.81
N LYS A 8 8.81 -3.72 -17.59
CA LYS A 8 8.36 -2.66 -18.50
C LYS A 8 7.71 -3.30 -19.73
N VAL A 9 6.39 -3.26 -19.79
CA VAL A 9 5.60 -3.88 -20.88
C VAL A 9 5.21 -2.90 -21.99
N SER A 10 5.25 -1.60 -21.71
CA SER A 10 4.93 -0.52 -22.65
C SER A 10 5.71 0.75 -22.29
N ASN A 11 5.91 1.62 -23.27
CA ASN A 11 6.35 3.00 -23.04
C ASN A 11 5.18 3.94 -22.71
N ASP A 12 3.96 3.57 -23.09
CA ASP A 12 2.76 4.35 -22.80
C ASP A 12 2.23 3.99 -21.39
N PRO A 13 2.16 4.94 -20.45
CA PRO A 13 1.62 4.70 -19.12
C PRO A 13 0.10 4.46 -19.11
N GLY A 14 -0.63 4.76 -20.20
CA GLY A 14 -2.08 4.61 -20.28
C GLY A 14 -2.85 5.51 -19.28
N SER A 15 -2.20 6.54 -18.76
CA SER A 15 -2.74 7.46 -17.76
C SER A 15 -2.19 8.88 -17.95
N LYS A 16 -2.95 9.89 -17.51
CA LYS A 16 -2.60 11.30 -17.68
C LYS A 16 -1.81 11.83 -16.47
N PRO A 17 -0.87 12.76 -16.69
CA PRO A 17 -0.22 13.49 -15.59
C PRO A 17 -1.24 14.26 -14.73
N ILE A 18 -0.89 14.46 -13.46
CA ILE A 18 -1.60 15.35 -12.53
C ILE A 18 -0.71 16.56 -12.18
N PRO A 19 -1.29 17.69 -11.73
CA PRO A 19 -0.51 18.84 -11.29
C PRO A 19 0.50 18.47 -10.20
N VAL A 20 1.69 19.08 -10.26
CA VAL A 20 2.72 18.91 -9.24
C VAL A 20 2.25 19.48 -7.90
N GLN A 21 2.65 18.82 -6.81
CA GLN A 21 2.37 19.18 -5.42
C GLN A 21 3.47 18.60 -4.52
N SER A 22 3.64 19.16 -3.32
CA SER A 22 4.48 18.57 -2.27
C SER A 22 3.90 18.88 -0.89
N ARG A 23 4.49 18.31 0.17
CA ARG A 23 4.05 18.50 1.55
C ARG A 23 5.22 18.91 2.46
N ASP A 24 6.21 19.58 1.89
CA ASP A 24 7.46 19.95 2.56
C ASP A 24 7.23 20.89 3.73
N TYR A 25 6.29 21.83 3.64
CA TYR A 25 5.96 22.72 4.75
C TYR A 25 5.47 21.93 5.98
N THR A 26 4.57 20.97 5.76
CA THR A 26 4.04 20.14 6.85
C THR A 26 5.10 19.13 7.35
N ALA A 27 5.77 18.42 6.44
CA ALA A 27 6.72 17.37 6.78
C ALA A 27 7.96 17.91 7.51
N LEU A 28 8.41 19.12 7.15
CA LEU A 28 9.56 19.77 7.76
C LEU A 28 9.17 20.78 8.85
N ALA A 29 7.88 20.85 9.22
CA ALA A 29 7.36 21.80 10.21
C ALA A 29 7.77 23.27 9.95
N GLY A 30 7.83 23.68 8.68
CA GLY A 30 8.27 25.01 8.27
C GLY A 30 9.77 25.29 8.42
N MET A 31 10.60 24.27 8.72
CA MET A 31 12.05 24.40 8.87
C MET A 31 12.77 24.15 7.55
N ASP A 32 13.28 25.21 6.93
CA ASP A 32 14.20 25.09 5.81
C ASP A 32 15.46 24.33 6.22
N ASN A 33 15.89 23.44 5.32
CA ASN A 33 17.08 22.61 5.49
C ASN A 33 17.10 21.78 6.79
N ALA A 34 15.94 21.23 7.17
CA ALA A 34 15.83 20.33 8.31
C ALA A 34 16.94 19.25 8.30
N PRO A 35 17.56 18.96 9.45
CA PRO A 35 18.71 18.06 9.51
C PRO A 35 18.29 16.59 9.39
N ASP A 36 19.24 15.76 8.93
CA ASP A 36 19.16 14.30 9.05
C ASP A 36 19.40 13.85 10.50
N ASN A 37 19.33 12.54 10.74
CA ASN A 37 19.55 11.94 12.07
C ASN A 37 21.00 12.06 12.57
N LEU A 38 21.92 12.58 11.75
CA LEU A 38 23.31 12.90 12.10
C LEU A 38 23.54 14.41 12.22
N GLY A 39 22.47 15.22 12.19
CA GLY A 39 22.54 16.68 12.32
C GLY A 39 22.95 17.42 11.04
N ARG A 40 23.09 16.74 9.90
CA ARG A 40 23.52 17.38 8.64
C ARG A 40 22.31 17.95 7.90
N PRO A 41 22.37 19.20 7.41
CA PRO A 41 21.23 19.81 6.73
C PRO A 41 20.91 19.10 5.41
N TYR A 42 19.64 18.76 5.19
CA TYR A 42 19.14 18.27 3.91
C TYR A 42 18.63 19.44 3.06
N LYS A 43 19.19 19.65 1.86
CA LYS A 43 18.82 20.81 1.01
C LYS A 43 17.37 20.71 0.53
N CYS A 44 16.47 21.38 1.24
CA CYS A 44 15.05 21.45 0.94
C CYS A 44 14.45 22.71 1.58
N THR A 45 13.60 23.41 0.84
CA THR A 45 12.81 24.53 1.36
C THR A 45 11.48 23.97 1.86
N ALA A 46 11.10 24.30 3.10
CA ALA A 46 9.85 23.89 3.72
C ALA A 46 8.67 24.68 3.14
N LYS A 47 8.40 24.49 1.85
CA LYS A 47 7.31 25.12 1.12
C LYS A 47 6.68 24.12 0.16
N ASP A 48 5.38 23.94 0.27
CA ASP A 48 4.61 23.10 -0.63
C ASP A 48 4.68 23.68 -2.06
N LEU A 49 5.01 22.84 -3.05
CA LEU A 49 5.13 23.26 -4.45
C LEU A 49 3.82 23.80 -5.03
N ASP A 50 2.69 23.44 -4.43
CA ASP A 50 1.35 23.86 -4.82
C ASP A 50 0.71 24.88 -3.86
N TYR A 51 1.49 25.48 -2.94
CA TYR A 51 1.07 26.63 -2.16
C TYR A 51 0.46 27.72 -3.09
N PRO A 52 -0.70 28.33 -2.76
CA PRO A 52 -1.38 28.36 -1.47
C PRO A 52 -2.50 27.32 -1.28
N LYS A 53 -2.50 26.19 -2.00
CA LYS A 53 -3.55 25.18 -1.82
C LYS A 53 -3.54 24.65 -0.38
N ALA A 54 -4.68 24.79 0.30
CA ALA A 54 -4.80 24.52 1.74
C ALA A 54 -5.02 23.04 2.10
N ARG A 55 -5.41 22.19 1.13
CA ARG A 55 -5.71 20.78 1.36
C ARG A 55 -4.89 19.93 0.42
N ASP A 56 -4.29 18.89 0.99
CA ASP A 56 -3.87 17.72 0.23
C ASP A 56 -5.10 17.12 -0.43
N THR A 57 -5.23 17.33 -1.73
CA THR A 57 -6.41 16.93 -2.50
C THR A 57 -6.28 15.53 -3.06
N TRP A 58 -5.10 14.89 -2.97
CA TRP A 58 -4.85 13.60 -3.62
C TRP A 58 -5.81 12.52 -3.12
N LEU A 59 -5.95 12.38 -1.79
CA LEU A 59 -6.86 11.38 -1.22
C LEU A 59 -8.33 11.70 -1.55
N GLY A 60 -8.70 12.98 -1.58
CA GLY A 60 -10.04 13.42 -1.96
C GLY A 60 -10.37 13.05 -3.41
N THR A 61 -9.46 13.34 -4.33
CA THR A 61 -9.62 13.08 -5.77
C THR A 61 -9.56 11.59 -6.11
N ASN A 62 -8.73 10.81 -5.42
CA ASN A 62 -8.47 9.40 -5.76
C ASN A 62 -9.24 8.40 -4.89
N LYS A 63 -10.10 8.85 -3.98
CA LYS A 63 -10.87 7.96 -3.09
C LYS A 63 -11.61 6.86 -3.84
N GLY A 64 -12.26 7.20 -4.96
CA GLY A 64 -13.00 6.24 -5.77
C GLY A 64 -12.10 5.14 -6.34
N ALA A 65 -10.97 5.52 -6.95
CA ALA A 65 -10.00 4.57 -7.50
C ALA A 65 -9.38 3.70 -6.39
N MET A 66 -9.12 4.27 -5.21
CA MET A 66 -8.58 3.53 -4.07
C MET A 66 -9.59 2.50 -3.53
N LEU A 67 -10.88 2.86 -3.47
CA LEU A 67 -11.95 1.95 -3.06
C LEU A 67 -12.18 0.84 -4.10
N ASP A 68 -12.14 1.15 -5.39
CA ASP A 68 -12.22 0.16 -6.47
C ASP A 68 -11.03 -0.81 -6.42
N GLN A 69 -9.81 -0.31 -6.23
CA GLN A 69 -8.62 -1.14 -6.05
C GLN A 69 -8.74 -2.03 -4.81
N LYS A 70 -9.22 -1.48 -3.69
CA LYS A 70 -9.49 -2.28 -2.48
C LYS A 70 -10.43 -3.44 -2.79
N GLN A 71 -11.55 -3.18 -3.47
CA GLN A 71 -12.53 -4.22 -3.80
C GLN A 71 -11.95 -5.29 -4.74
N LYS A 72 -11.12 -4.89 -5.72
CA LYS A 72 -10.42 -5.81 -6.60
C LYS A 72 -9.42 -6.69 -5.85
N VAL A 73 -8.67 -6.11 -4.92
CA VAL A 73 -7.74 -6.86 -4.05
C VAL A 73 -8.52 -7.82 -3.14
N ASP A 74 -9.61 -7.36 -2.51
CA ASP A 74 -10.45 -8.20 -1.66
C ASP A 74 -11.01 -9.40 -2.44
N THR A 75 -11.45 -9.19 -3.69
CA THR A 75 -11.94 -10.25 -4.58
C THR A 75 -10.83 -11.23 -4.99
N ALA A 76 -9.65 -10.71 -5.37
CA ALA A 76 -8.51 -11.53 -5.73
C ALA A 76 -8.03 -12.38 -4.54
N VAL A 77 -7.97 -11.79 -3.34
CA VAL A 77 -7.63 -12.48 -2.09
C VAL A 77 -8.67 -13.56 -1.79
N ALA A 78 -9.96 -13.30 -1.95
CA ALA A 78 -11.00 -14.32 -1.75
C ALA A 78 -10.85 -15.52 -2.70
N ASN A 79 -10.33 -15.32 -3.91
CA ASN A 79 -10.13 -16.40 -4.89
C ASN A 79 -8.89 -17.26 -4.60
N VAL A 80 -7.85 -16.69 -4.00
CA VAL A 80 -6.60 -17.42 -3.66
C VAL A 80 -6.53 -17.83 -2.19
N CYS A 81 -7.46 -17.37 -1.36
CA CYS A 81 -7.56 -17.73 0.06
C CYS A 81 -8.95 -18.27 0.42
N ALA A 82 -9.07 -19.56 0.74
CA ALA A 82 -10.27 -20.16 1.29
C ALA A 82 -10.28 -19.99 2.82
N GLN A 83 -11.37 -19.43 3.38
CA GLN A 83 -11.50 -19.12 4.81
C GLN A 83 -10.39 -18.16 5.36
N GLY A 84 -9.75 -17.40 4.46
CA GLY A 84 -8.63 -16.51 4.75
C GLY A 84 -7.27 -17.20 4.82
N PHE A 85 -7.17 -18.46 4.38
CA PHE A 85 -5.92 -19.23 4.28
C PHE A 85 -5.67 -19.66 2.83
N GLU A 86 -4.40 -19.85 2.45
CA GLU A 86 -3.98 -20.16 1.08
C GLU A 86 -4.77 -21.35 0.48
N VAL A 87 -5.20 -21.25 -0.78
CA VAL A 87 -5.92 -22.34 -1.48
C VAL A 87 -4.95 -23.41 -1.99
N GLY A 88 -3.69 -23.03 -2.26
CA GLY A 88 -2.62 -23.93 -2.68
C GLY A 88 -2.09 -24.85 -1.57
N GLY A 89 -1.72 -26.08 -1.94
CA GLY A 89 -1.12 -27.08 -1.04
C GLY A 89 -2.00 -28.30 -0.79
N ASN A 90 -1.52 -29.21 0.07
CA ASN A 90 -2.24 -30.44 0.45
C ASN A 90 -2.27 -30.59 1.99
N ARG A 91 -2.90 -31.65 2.51
CA ARG A 91 -2.96 -31.91 3.97
C ARG A 91 -1.59 -32.19 4.59
N SER A 92 -0.59 -32.54 3.78
CA SER A 92 0.71 -33.05 4.22
C SER A 92 1.83 -32.01 4.15
N GLY A 93 1.62 -30.86 3.50
CA GLY A 93 2.64 -29.81 3.37
C GLY A 93 2.28 -28.66 2.42
N GLY A 94 3.17 -27.67 2.37
CA GLY A 94 2.98 -26.40 1.67
C GLY A 94 2.60 -25.25 2.60
N PRO A 95 2.17 -24.10 2.06
CA PRO A 95 1.67 -22.97 2.85
C PRO A 95 0.47 -23.38 3.70
N LEU A 96 0.27 -22.69 4.82
CA LEU A 96 -0.85 -22.95 5.73
C LEU A 96 -2.18 -22.75 4.99
N ASN A 97 -2.92 -23.83 4.80
CA ASN A 97 -4.17 -23.86 4.05
C ASN A 97 -5.32 -24.42 4.91
N SER A 98 -6.55 -24.18 4.47
CA SER A 98 -7.76 -24.61 5.18
C SER A 98 -7.84 -26.12 5.41
N LYS A 99 -7.32 -26.95 4.51
CA LYS A 99 -7.33 -28.42 4.62
C LYS A 99 -6.45 -28.94 5.77
N MET A 100 -5.37 -28.23 6.09
CA MET A 100 -4.53 -28.54 7.26
C MET A 100 -5.22 -28.19 8.58
N LEU A 101 -6.16 -27.25 8.53
CA LEU A 101 -6.80 -26.66 9.71
C LEU A 101 -8.14 -27.31 10.06
N GLU A 102 -8.72 -28.13 9.16
CA GLU A 102 -9.99 -28.86 9.37
C GLU A 102 -10.06 -29.58 10.72
N LYS A 103 -8.95 -30.16 11.19
CA LYS A 103 -8.88 -30.91 12.45
C LYS A 103 -8.98 -30.04 13.71
N TYR A 104 -8.82 -28.72 13.58
CA TYR A 104 -8.83 -27.77 14.69
C TYR A 104 -10.17 -27.02 14.84
N GLY A 105 -11.21 -27.42 14.08
CA GLY A 105 -12.55 -26.86 14.20
C GLY A 105 -12.58 -25.35 13.95
N GLY A 106 -13.28 -24.61 14.80
CA GLY A 106 -13.50 -23.16 14.65
C GLY A 106 -12.36 -22.24 15.10
N ASN A 107 -11.23 -22.81 15.56
CA ASN A 107 -10.11 -22.04 16.11
C ASN A 107 -9.37 -21.22 15.05
N PHE A 108 -9.53 -21.56 13.78
CA PHE A 108 -8.92 -20.82 12.67
C PHE A 108 -10.02 -20.24 11.77
N LYS A 109 -10.10 -18.91 11.69
CA LYS A 109 -11.12 -18.22 10.88
C LYS A 109 -10.64 -16.86 10.38
N GLY A 110 -10.89 -16.58 9.10
CA GLY A 110 -10.55 -15.30 8.46
C GLY A 110 -9.04 -15.04 8.45
N GLY A 111 -8.23 -16.09 8.25
CA GLY A 111 -6.76 -15.99 8.24
C GLY A 111 -6.12 -15.82 9.62
N MET A 112 -6.88 -15.98 10.70
CA MET A 112 -6.39 -15.82 12.08
C MET A 112 -6.64 -17.06 12.93
N HIS A 113 -5.75 -17.31 13.90
CA HIS A 113 -5.97 -18.22 15.01
C HIS A 113 -6.65 -17.45 16.15
N LYS A 114 -7.77 -17.94 16.65
CA LYS A 114 -8.55 -17.33 17.74
C LYS A 114 -8.87 -18.35 18.81
#